data_AF-A0A966SIG3-F1
#
_entry.id   AF-A0A966SIG3-F1
#
_cell.length_a   1.000
_cell.length_b   1.000
_cell.length_c   1.000
_cell.angle_alpha   90.00
_cell.angle_beta   90.00
_cell.angle_gamma   90.00
#
_symmetry.space_group_name_H-M   'P 1'
#
loop_
_entity.id
_entity.type
_entity.pdbx_description
1 polymer ?
#
loop_
_entity_poly.entity_id
_entity_poly.type
_entity_poly.pdbx_seq_one_letter_code
_entity_poly.pdbx_strand_id
1 'polypeptide(L)'
;LRRAAETSETPFMNVQDGFLTTHTIENVKLPELEFMKEFIGDPTLKLRCMFDPNNPIMSGVVQNQDSYMKGKIAQRNVYDTVPAALQEAMDTFYAKTGRRYNMIDCYRMEDAEYAVVGMGGMMETAEAAIDYIRATTGAKVGGVHVTSFAPFPATQLVAALKNVKALTVVERMDNPLAQSNPLVQGIRAAFADAFTGLSYGSFGEFKYPAITRIPKIYACVAGLGSRDIRGCHFNSILKNMMDAKPKEFSCVGVKHPLELPGADDPDLRPAGAFSMRGHSVGGFGSVTTNKLIASFVGELFDLHVQAYPKYGSEKKGLPTTYYLTVADNHIRTHSELEHVEFIPLNDVNAFNLGNPLMGIAANGSIFIQSDKLDPIDVWSAIPAYGQKIIRNKKLKVFYLDTVKIARQIATDPDLQQRMQGVCLVGIFIRVTPFASRSRMGDEQVLASVEKYIRKYFGKRGEKVVQENITCVRHGLTDVKEIPAEIIGRATEVAAGELVATK
;
A
#
# COMPACT_ATOMS: atom_id res chain seq x y z
N LEU A 1 -14.62 13.44 -8.66
CA LEU A 1 -14.84 12.99 -10.05
C LEU A 1 -16.29 13.11 -10.51
N ARG A 2 -17.30 12.52 -9.85
CA ARG A 2 -18.71 12.65 -10.28
C ARG A 2 -19.17 14.10 -10.51
N ARG A 3 -18.88 15.00 -9.56
CA ARG A 3 -19.17 16.44 -9.70
C ARG A 3 -18.56 17.02 -10.98
N ALA A 4 -17.27 16.77 -11.24
CA ALA A 4 -16.59 17.23 -12.45
C ALA A 4 -17.23 16.65 -13.72
N ALA A 5 -17.56 15.35 -13.70
CA ALA A 5 -18.21 14.67 -14.81
C ALA A 5 -19.57 15.27 -15.17
N GLU A 6 -20.38 15.60 -14.14
CA GLU A 6 -21.69 16.24 -14.33
C GLU A 6 -21.54 17.69 -14.82
N THR A 7 -20.56 18.45 -14.29
CA THR A 7 -20.29 19.83 -14.72
C THR A 7 -19.80 19.91 -16.17
N SER A 8 -18.97 18.96 -16.62
CA SER A 8 -18.37 18.99 -17.97
C SER A 8 -19.04 18.06 -18.98
N GLU A 9 -20.15 17.42 -18.61
CA GLU A 9 -20.85 16.38 -19.40
C GLU A 9 -19.92 15.30 -19.99
N THR A 10 -18.84 14.98 -19.27
CA THR A 10 -17.77 14.08 -19.76
C THR A 10 -17.55 12.94 -18.78
N PRO A 11 -17.52 11.68 -19.22
CA PRO A 11 -17.24 10.55 -18.34
C PRO A 11 -15.81 10.58 -17.80
N PHE A 12 -15.64 10.21 -16.53
CA PHE A 12 -14.35 10.08 -15.87
C PHE A 12 -14.10 8.65 -15.41
N MET A 13 -12.83 8.24 -15.40
CA MET A 13 -12.38 6.98 -14.80
C MET A 13 -11.61 7.28 -13.51
N ASN A 14 -12.01 6.64 -12.40
CA ASN A 14 -11.22 6.61 -11.17
C ASN A 14 -10.36 5.36 -11.18
N VAL A 15 -9.04 5.50 -11.28
CA VAL A 15 -8.11 4.38 -11.41
C VAL A 15 -7.21 4.32 -10.18
N GLN A 16 -7.07 3.12 -9.61
CA GLN A 16 -6.26 2.86 -8.43
C GLN A 16 -5.43 1.60 -8.65
N ASP A 17 -4.34 1.46 -7.91
CA ASP A 17 -3.46 0.30 -8.01
C ASP A 17 -4.16 -0.96 -7.52
N GLY A 18 -4.20 -1.97 -8.39
CA GLY A 18 -4.69 -3.30 -8.05
C GLY A 18 -3.87 -3.91 -6.94
N PHE A 19 -4.55 -4.48 -5.94
CA PHE A 19 -3.99 -5.06 -4.72
C PHE A 19 -3.35 -4.05 -3.76
N LEU A 20 -2.31 -3.34 -4.21
CA LEU A 20 -1.51 -2.42 -3.39
C LEU A 20 -2.33 -1.27 -2.77
N THR A 21 -3.39 -0.82 -3.46
CA THR A 21 -4.36 0.12 -2.91
C THR A 21 -5.71 -0.56 -2.65
N THR A 22 -6.26 -1.28 -3.65
CA THR A 22 -7.66 -1.76 -3.58
C THR A 22 -7.92 -2.83 -2.52
N HIS A 23 -6.89 -3.52 -2.04
CA HIS A 23 -7.03 -4.59 -1.04
C HIS A 23 -6.30 -4.30 0.27
N THR A 24 -5.71 -3.12 0.39
CA THR A 24 -5.04 -2.63 1.60
C THR A 24 -6.08 -1.99 2.52
N ILE A 25 -6.00 -2.31 3.80
CA ILE A 25 -6.83 -1.72 4.84
C ILE A 25 -6.06 -0.60 5.49
N GLU A 26 -6.63 0.59 5.49
CA GLU A 26 -6.04 1.78 6.09
C GLU A 26 -7.10 2.62 6.78
N ASN A 27 -6.67 3.50 7.69
CA ASN A 27 -7.55 4.54 8.24
C ASN A 27 -7.91 5.52 7.12
N VAL A 28 -9.22 5.66 6.87
CA VAL A 28 -9.73 6.62 5.89
C VAL A 28 -10.80 7.51 6.50
N LYS A 29 -10.79 8.78 6.13
CA LYS A 29 -11.84 9.74 6.51
C LYS A 29 -12.94 9.73 5.44
N LEU A 30 -13.92 8.87 5.60
CA LEU A 30 -15.05 8.80 4.67
C LEU A 30 -15.91 10.06 4.76
N PRO A 31 -16.34 10.66 3.62
CA PRO A 31 -17.30 11.75 3.63
C PRO A 31 -18.65 11.28 4.19
N GLU A 32 -19.29 12.13 4.98
CA GLU A 32 -20.65 11.88 5.48
C GLU A 32 -21.67 11.89 4.33
N LEU A 33 -22.76 11.13 4.50
CA LEU A 33 -23.80 11.02 3.48
C LEU A 33 -24.43 12.37 3.12
N GLU A 34 -24.68 13.22 4.12
CA GLU A 34 -25.28 14.54 3.91
C GLU A 34 -24.34 15.46 3.14
N PHE A 35 -23.05 15.45 3.47
CA PHE A 35 -22.05 16.16 2.68
C PHE A 35 -21.99 15.65 1.23
N MET A 36 -22.06 14.33 0.99
CA MET A 36 -22.07 13.79 -0.37
C MET A 36 -23.28 14.26 -1.18
N LYS A 37 -24.47 14.34 -0.57
CA LYS A 37 -25.69 14.86 -1.21
C LYS A 37 -25.53 16.34 -1.58
N GLU A 38 -25.00 17.16 -0.67
CA GLU A 38 -24.73 18.57 -0.93
C GLU A 38 -23.65 18.76 -2.01
N PHE A 39 -22.55 18.02 -1.91
CA PHE A 39 -21.40 18.16 -2.79
C PHE A 39 -21.72 17.78 -4.24
N ILE A 40 -22.53 16.75 -4.44
CA ILE A 40 -22.96 16.31 -5.77
C ILE A 40 -24.16 17.15 -6.24
N GLY A 41 -25.15 17.40 -5.38
CA GLY A 41 -26.39 18.10 -5.72
C GLY A 41 -27.37 17.23 -6.52
N ASP A 42 -28.47 17.84 -6.95
CA ASP A 42 -29.48 17.18 -7.79
C ASP A 42 -28.99 17.05 -9.24
N PRO A 43 -28.82 15.82 -9.78
CA PRO A 43 -28.36 15.62 -11.14
C PRO A 43 -29.35 16.15 -12.19
N THR A 44 -30.64 16.25 -11.89
CA THR A 44 -31.66 16.74 -12.85
C THR A 44 -31.50 18.21 -13.20
N LEU A 45 -30.82 18.98 -12.33
CA LEU A 45 -30.51 20.39 -12.55
C LEU A 45 -29.24 20.60 -13.39
N LYS A 46 -28.45 19.55 -13.60
CA LYS A 46 -27.12 19.63 -14.22
C LYS A 46 -27.02 18.82 -15.51
N LEU A 47 -27.64 17.64 -15.53
CA LEU A 47 -27.53 16.69 -16.63
C LEU A 47 -28.72 16.81 -17.57
N ARG A 48 -28.43 16.76 -18.86
CA ARG A 48 -29.46 16.62 -19.89
C ARG A 48 -30.02 15.20 -19.88
N CYS A 49 -31.35 15.07 -19.75
CA CYS A 49 -32.02 13.80 -20.02
C CYS A 49 -32.02 13.54 -21.54
N MET A 50 -31.20 12.60 -22.01
CA MET A 50 -31.16 12.24 -23.43
C MET A 50 -32.38 11.43 -23.90
N PHE A 51 -33.13 10.84 -22.96
CA PHE A 51 -34.29 10.00 -23.23
C PHE A 51 -35.56 10.62 -22.63
N ASP A 52 -35.92 11.80 -23.14
CA ASP A 52 -37.14 12.52 -22.77
C ASP A 52 -38.14 12.53 -23.93
N PRO A 53 -39.29 11.82 -23.82
CA PRO A 53 -40.33 11.83 -24.85
C PRO A 53 -40.93 13.21 -25.13
N ASN A 54 -40.89 14.14 -24.17
CA ASN A 54 -41.39 15.50 -24.34
C ASN A 54 -40.38 16.39 -25.07
N ASN A 55 -39.09 16.04 -25.04
CA ASN A 55 -37.99 16.74 -25.71
C ASN A 55 -37.14 15.74 -26.52
N PRO A 56 -37.70 15.13 -27.58
CA PRO A 56 -37.07 14.01 -28.26
C PRO A 56 -35.77 14.42 -28.95
N ILE A 57 -34.74 13.57 -28.82
CA ILE A 57 -33.43 13.74 -29.47
C ILE A 57 -33.11 12.47 -30.24
N MET A 58 -32.56 12.62 -31.44
CA MET A 58 -31.97 11.51 -32.19
C MET A 58 -30.46 11.47 -31.93
N SER A 59 -29.98 10.37 -31.34
CA SER A 59 -28.55 10.14 -31.04
C SER A 59 -28.02 8.95 -31.83
N GLY A 60 -26.72 8.95 -32.14
CA GLY A 60 -26.07 7.83 -32.83
C GLY A 60 -26.42 7.68 -34.31
N VAL A 61 -26.77 8.78 -34.99
CA VAL A 61 -27.10 8.76 -36.42
C VAL A 61 -25.92 8.37 -37.31
N VAL A 62 -26.21 7.78 -38.47
CA VAL A 62 -25.21 7.53 -39.51
C VAL A 62 -24.82 8.87 -40.14
N GLN A 63 -23.52 9.15 -40.21
CA GLN A 63 -22.97 10.41 -40.73
C GLN A 63 -22.01 10.14 -41.89
N ASN A 64 -22.13 10.94 -42.96
CA ASN A 64 -21.13 10.99 -44.04
C ASN A 64 -19.90 11.81 -43.62
N GLN A 65 -18.83 11.77 -44.43
CA GLN A 65 -17.51 12.30 -44.05
C GLN A 65 -17.54 13.77 -43.58
N ASP A 66 -18.27 14.64 -44.30
CA ASP A 66 -18.39 16.07 -43.97
C ASP A 66 -18.99 16.31 -42.58
N SER A 67 -20.15 15.70 -42.30
CA SER A 67 -20.83 15.84 -41.01
C SER A 67 -20.04 15.21 -39.87
N TYR A 68 -19.40 14.06 -40.11
CA TYR A 68 -18.65 13.34 -39.09
C TYR A 68 -17.47 14.16 -38.57
N MET A 69 -16.67 14.75 -39.48
CA MET A 69 -15.51 15.54 -39.08
C MET A 69 -15.92 16.79 -38.27
N LYS A 70 -16.98 17.49 -38.71
CA LYS A 70 -17.55 18.64 -37.97
C LYS A 70 -17.97 18.24 -36.56
N GLY A 71 -18.72 17.15 -36.43
CA GLY A 71 -19.17 16.63 -35.14
C GLY A 71 -18.00 16.25 -34.22
N LYS A 72 -16.97 15.57 -34.75
CA LYS A 72 -15.79 15.17 -33.98
C LYS A 72 -14.95 16.35 -33.50
N ILE A 73 -14.71 17.34 -34.35
CA ILE A 73 -13.95 18.54 -33.95
C ILE A 73 -14.76 19.39 -32.96
N ALA A 74 -16.08 19.49 -33.13
CA ALA A 74 -16.95 20.23 -32.21
C ALA A 74 -16.91 19.71 -30.76
N GLN A 75 -16.55 18.44 -30.53
CA GLN A 75 -16.38 17.88 -29.18
C GLN A 75 -15.30 18.61 -28.35
N ARG A 76 -14.34 19.28 -29.00
CA ARG A 76 -13.32 20.09 -28.31
C ARG A 76 -13.94 21.17 -27.44
N ASN A 77 -15.02 21.81 -27.90
CA ASN A 77 -15.75 22.83 -27.12
C ASN A 77 -16.27 22.30 -25.78
N VAL A 78 -16.52 20.98 -25.67
CA VAL A 78 -16.90 20.32 -24.42
C VAL A 78 -15.64 19.91 -23.64
N TYR A 79 -14.70 19.21 -24.29
CA TYR A 79 -13.52 18.69 -23.62
C TYR A 79 -12.57 19.76 -23.06
N ASP A 80 -12.50 20.94 -23.68
CA ASP A 80 -11.69 22.06 -23.20
C ASP A 80 -12.21 22.64 -21.87
N THR A 81 -13.47 22.35 -21.49
CA THR A 81 -14.03 22.75 -20.18
C THR A 81 -13.63 21.82 -19.04
N VAL A 82 -13.18 20.60 -19.36
CA VAL A 82 -12.89 19.54 -18.39
C VAL A 82 -11.81 19.93 -17.37
N PRO A 83 -10.68 20.57 -17.74
CA PRO A 83 -9.67 20.99 -16.77
C PRO A 83 -10.23 21.95 -15.71
N ALA A 84 -11.03 22.93 -16.11
CA ALA A 84 -11.64 23.89 -15.21
C ALA A 84 -12.67 23.22 -14.29
N ALA A 85 -13.54 22.36 -14.84
CA ALA A 85 -14.54 21.62 -14.07
C ALA A 85 -13.89 20.68 -13.03
N LEU A 86 -12.77 20.02 -13.40
CA LEU A 86 -12.01 19.17 -12.49
C LEU A 86 -11.39 19.99 -11.34
N GLN A 87 -10.75 21.11 -11.67
CA GLN A 87 -10.12 21.98 -10.68
C GLN A 87 -11.16 22.59 -9.73
N GLU A 88 -12.29 23.08 -10.24
CA GLU A 88 -13.40 23.59 -9.42
C GLU A 88 -13.93 22.53 -8.45
N ALA A 89 -14.09 21.28 -8.92
CA ALA A 89 -14.54 20.18 -8.06
C ALA A 89 -13.52 19.89 -6.94
N MET A 90 -12.22 19.94 -7.23
CA MET A 90 -11.16 19.77 -6.25
C MET A 90 -11.12 20.94 -5.23
N ASP A 91 -11.23 22.18 -5.70
CA ASP A 91 -11.26 23.38 -4.84
C ASP A 91 -12.50 23.42 -3.94
N THR A 92 -13.66 23.04 -4.47
CA THR A 92 -14.91 22.92 -3.70
C THR A 92 -14.76 21.86 -2.61
N PHE A 93 -14.14 20.73 -2.93
CA PHE A 93 -13.90 19.66 -1.96
C PHE A 93 -12.95 20.12 -0.86
N TYR A 94 -11.91 20.86 -1.22
CA TYR A 94 -10.98 21.47 -0.26
C TYR A 94 -11.68 22.46 0.66
N ALA A 95 -12.45 23.39 0.12
CA ALA A 95 -13.17 24.40 0.90
C ALA A 95 -14.14 23.77 1.93
N LYS A 96 -14.74 22.62 1.59
CA LYS A 96 -15.71 21.93 2.46
C LYS A 96 -15.08 20.95 3.45
N THR A 97 -13.91 20.39 3.14
CA THR A 97 -13.34 19.28 3.94
C THR A 97 -11.95 19.56 4.49
N GLY A 98 -11.30 20.64 4.08
CA GLY A 98 -9.89 20.93 4.37
C GLY A 98 -8.88 20.03 3.64
N ARG A 99 -9.33 19.06 2.84
CA ARG A 99 -8.46 18.13 2.09
C ARG A 99 -8.22 18.65 0.67
N ARG A 100 -6.99 19.07 0.41
CA ARG A 100 -6.59 19.63 -0.89
C ARG A 100 -6.31 18.50 -1.87
N TYR A 101 -6.84 18.63 -3.07
CA TYR A 101 -6.43 17.88 -4.24
C TYR A 101 -6.12 18.87 -5.36
N ASN A 102 -5.18 18.54 -6.22
CA ASN A 102 -4.96 19.24 -7.49
C ASN A 102 -4.70 18.18 -8.57
N MET A 103 -4.56 18.58 -9.83
CA MET A 103 -4.23 17.64 -10.92
C MET A 103 -2.81 17.06 -10.84
N ILE A 104 -1.93 17.74 -10.10
CA ILE A 104 -0.65 17.23 -9.62
C ILE A 104 -0.45 17.66 -8.17
N ASP A 105 0.19 16.83 -7.36
CA ASP A 105 0.62 17.19 -6.01
C ASP A 105 2.14 17.19 -5.95
N CYS A 106 2.71 18.27 -5.40
CA CYS A 106 4.15 18.46 -5.28
C CYS A 106 4.59 18.14 -3.85
N TYR A 107 5.69 17.40 -3.72
CA TYR A 107 6.30 17.06 -2.45
C TYR A 107 7.75 17.54 -2.41
N ARG A 108 8.06 18.49 -1.52
CA ARG A 108 9.41 19.07 -1.34
C ARG A 108 10.05 19.58 -2.64
N MET A 109 9.28 20.32 -3.43
CA MET A 109 9.72 20.85 -4.73
C MET A 109 10.29 22.27 -4.65
N GLU A 110 10.18 22.94 -3.51
CA GLU A 110 10.53 24.36 -3.33
C GLU A 110 12.02 24.63 -3.57
N ASP A 111 12.87 23.69 -3.17
CA ASP A 111 14.33 23.75 -3.33
C ASP A 111 14.89 22.58 -4.16
N ALA A 112 14.03 21.77 -4.78
CA ALA A 112 14.43 20.54 -5.44
C ALA A 112 15.35 20.81 -6.65
N GLU A 113 16.48 20.10 -6.68
CA GLU A 113 17.37 20.01 -7.84
C GLU A 113 17.09 18.77 -8.70
N TYR A 114 16.45 17.75 -8.12
CA TYR A 114 16.07 16.51 -8.78
C TYR A 114 14.62 16.16 -8.46
N ALA A 115 13.90 15.53 -9.38
CA ALA A 115 12.51 15.14 -9.14
C ALA A 115 12.22 13.69 -9.56
N VAL A 116 11.40 13.02 -8.77
CA VAL A 116 10.71 11.78 -9.16
C VAL A 116 9.28 12.12 -9.54
N VAL A 117 8.82 11.68 -10.71
CA VAL A 117 7.47 11.94 -11.19
C VAL A 117 6.77 10.62 -11.44
N GLY A 118 5.50 10.48 -11.05
CA GLY A 118 4.76 9.24 -11.25
C GLY A 118 3.30 9.34 -10.83
N MET A 119 2.61 8.21 -10.79
CA MET A 119 1.18 8.09 -10.47
C MET A 119 0.92 6.95 -9.48
N GLY A 120 -0.17 7.04 -8.72
CA GLY A 120 -0.66 5.93 -7.89
C GLY A 120 0.10 5.78 -6.56
N GLY A 121 -0.12 4.65 -5.88
CA GLY A 121 0.37 4.40 -4.53
C GLY A 121 1.90 4.36 -4.41
N MET A 122 2.62 4.14 -5.52
CA MET A 122 4.08 4.24 -5.52
C MET A 122 4.58 5.64 -5.19
N MET A 123 3.81 6.69 -5.48
CA MET A 123 4.21 8.05 -5.18
C MET A 123 4.12 8.37 -3.69
N GLU A 124 3.22 7.74 -2.93
CA GLU A 124 3.26 7.84 -1.46
C GLU A 124 4.55 7.22 -0.90
N THR A 125 4.95 6.06 -1.41
CA THR A 125 6.23 5.43 -1.02
C THR A 125 7.43 6.29 -1.45
N ALA A 126 7.33 6.98 -2.60
CA ALA A 126 8.34 7.94 -3.05
C ALA A 126 8.48 9.10 -2.07
N GLU A 127 7.39 9.63 -1.50
CA GLU A 127 7.46 10.71 -0.49
C GLU A 127 8.26 10.29 0.75
N ALA A 128 8.01 9.08 1.27
CA ALA A 128 8.77 8.54 2.40
C ALA A 128 10.25 8.34 2.05
N ALA A 129 10.54 7.85 0.84
CA ALA A 129 11.90 7.70 0.35
C ALA A 129 12.60 9.06 0.16
N ILE A 130 11.89 10.08 -0.35
CA ILE A 130 12.39 11.44 -0.50
C ILE A 130 12.78 12.02 0.86
N ASP A 131 11.93 11.87 1.89
CA ASP A 131 12.25 12.32 3.24
C ASP A 131 13.54 11.67 3.76
N TYR A 132 13.64 10.35 3.62
CA TYR A 132 14.81 9.58 4.02
C TYR A 132 16.08 10.03 3.28
N ILE A 133 16.01 10.14 1.95
CA ILE A 133 17.13 10.56 1.10
C ILE A 133 17.63 11.94 1.51
N ARG A 134 16.70 12.90 1.63
CA ARG A 134 17.04 14.27 2.01
C ARG A 134 17.70 14.31 3.38
N ALA A 135 17.18 13.56 4.35
CA ALA A 135 17.72 13.50 5.71
C ALA A 135 19.10 12.84 5.78
N THR A 136 19.36 11.80 4.98
CA THR A 136 20.59 11.00 5.08
C THR A 136 21.72 11.44 4.14
N THR A 137 21.37 12.04 3.00
CA THR A 137 22.36 12.43 1.97
C THR A 137 22.46 13.94 1.76
N GLY A 138 21.47 14.71 2.21
CA GLY A 138 21.35 16.14 1.92
C GLY A 138 20.98 16.45 0.46
N ALA A 139 20.75 15.44 -0.39
CA ALA A 139 20.36 15.66 -1.78
C ALA A 139 18.98 16.32 -1.86
N LYS A 140 18.88 17.41 -2.63
CA LYS A 140 17.64 18.17 -2.83
C LYS A 140 16.75 17.48 -3.85
N VAL A 141 16.15 16.36 -3.47
CA VAL A 141 15.17 15.64 -4.28
C VAL A 141 13.75 16.02 -3.87
N GLY A 142 12.84 16.10 -4.83
CA GLY A 142 11.40 16.28 -4.63
C GLY A 142 10.60 15.26 -5.43
N GLY A 143 9.28 15.30 -5.27
CA GLY A 143 8.33 14.39 -5.90
C GLY A 143 7.18 15.16 -6.56
N VAL A 144 6.70 14.67 -7.71
CA VAL A 144 5.47 15.14 -8.34
C VAL A 144 4.55 13.95 -8.58
N HIS A 145 3.47 13.88 -7.81
CA HIS A 145 2.41 12.89 -7.96
C HIS A 145 1.37 13.42 -8.95
N VAL A 146 1.27 12.77 -10.11
CA VAL A 146 0.25 13.08 -11.11
C VAL A 146 -1.04 12.36 -10.76
N THR A 147 -2.07 13.11 -10.39
CA THR A 147 -3.38 12.57 -9.97
C THR A 147 -4.42 12.63 -11.09
N SER A 148 -4.19 13.45 -12.11
CA SER A 148 -4.97 13.53 -13.35
C SER A 148 -4.08 13.21 -14.54
N PHE A 149 -4.47 12.20 -15.35
CA PHE A 149 -3.79 11.87 -16.60
C PHE A 149 -4.51 12.46 -17.83
N ALA A 150 -5.85 12.48 -17.79
CA ALA A 150 -6.71 13.02 -18.82
C ALA A 150 -7.88 13.76 -18.15
N PRO A 151 -7.89 15.11 -18.12
CA PRO A 151 -7.00 16.01 -18.86
C PRO A 151 -5.55 15.99 -18.35
N PHE A 152 -4.61 16.15 -19.29
CA PHE A 152 -3.18 16.10 -18.99
C PHE A 152 -2.73 17.43 -18.37
N PRO A 153 -2.10 17.44 -17.18
CA PRO A 153 -1.77 18.67 -16.45
C PRO A 153 -0.46 19.30 -16.94
N ALA A 154 -0.40 19.61 -18.24
CA ALA A 154 0.82 20.02 -18.94
C ALA A 154 1.45 21.27 -18.32
N THR A 155 0.66 22.32 -18.10
CA THR A 155 1.16 23.62 -17.60
C THR A 155 1.61 23.52 -16.14
N GLN A 156 0.90 22.75 -15.32
CA GLN A 156 1.25 22.50 -13.93
C GLN A 156 2.54 21.68 -13.83
N LEU A 157 2.71 20.66 -14.67
CA LEU A 157 3.92 19.84 -14.73
C LEU A 157 5.15 20.68 -15.09
N VAL A 158 5.07 21.51 -16.14
CA VAL A 158 6.17 22.40 -16.51
C VAL A 158 6.46 23.39 -15.39
N ALA A 159 5.43 23.97 -14.75
CA ALA A 159 5.61 24.91 -13.65
C ALA A 159 6.32 24.30 -12.44
N ALA A 160 5.96 23.08 -12.06
CA ALA A 160 6.57 22.36 -10.95
C ALA A 160 8.02 21.93 -11.25
N LEU A 161 8.31 21.55 -12.49
CA LEU A 161 9.56 20.87 -12.85
C LEU A 161 10.60 21.78 -13.54
N LYS A 162 10.25 23.00 -13.98
CA LYS A 162 11.17 23.86 -14.77
C LYS A 162 12.51 24.17 -14.10
N ASN A 163 12.57 24.15 -12.76
CA ASN A 163 13.75 24.53 -11.99
C ASN A 163 14.70 23.36 -11.70
N VAL A 164 14.25 22.10 -11.83
CA VAL A 164 15.12 20.95 -11.52
C VAL A 164 16.21 20.79 -12.59
N LYS A 165 17.31 20.15 -12.23
CA LYS A 165 18.41 19.79 -13.15
C LYS A 165 18.03 18.56 -13.98
N ALA A 166 17.41 17.58 -13.33
CA ALA A 166 16.93 16.36 -13.97
C ALA A 166 15.72 15.79 -13.23
N LEU A 167 14.93 14.98 -13.94
CA LEU A 167 13.83 14.22 -13.38
C LEU A 167 13.76 12.83 -13.97
N THR A 168 13.27 11.88 -13.18
CA THR A 168 12.94 10.53 -13.64
C THR A 168 11.43 10.34 -13.53
N VAL A 169 10.80 9.98 -14.64
CA VAL A 169 9.40 9.59 -14.68
C VAL A 169 9.31 8.08 -14.48
N VAL A 170 8.62 7.67 -13.42
CA VAL A 170 8.40 6.27 -13.06
C VAL A 170 7.00 5.87 -13.52
N GLU A 171 6.90 4.81 -14.32
CA GLU A 171 5.62 4.33 -14.86
C GLU A 171 5.39 2.84 -14.56
N ARG A 172 4.16 2.52 -14.17
CA ARG A 172 3.70 1.13 -13.95
C ARG A 172 3.10 0.53 -15.22
N MET A 173 3.81 0.69 -16.32
CA MET A 173 3.54 0.08 -17.61
C MET A 173 4.82 0.10 -18.45
N ASP A 174 4.87 -0.71 -19.50
CA ASP A 174 5.95 -0.66 -20.49
C ASP A 174 5.39 -0.80 -21.90
N ASN A 175 5.75 0.12 -22.79
CA ASN A 175 5.40 0.10 -24.20
C ASN A 175 6.69 0.22 -25.04
N PRO A 176 7.39 -0.90 -25.27
CA PRO A 176 8.73 -0.89 -25.88
C PRO A 176 8.72 -0.48 -27.36
N LEU A 177 7.55 -0.45 -28.01
CA LEU A 177 7.42 -0.03 -29.41
C LEU A 177 7.16 1.48 -29.56
N ALA A 178 6.78 2.16 -28.47
CA ALA A 178 6.66 3.61 -28.49
C ALA A 178 8.04 4.27 -28.26
N GLN A 179 8.18 5.52 -28.72
CA GLN A 179 9.35 6.34 -28.41
C GLN A 179 9.60 6.47 -26.90
N SER A 180 8.52 6.37 -26.12
CA SER A 180 8.47 6.63 -24.69
C SER A 180 7.15 6.12 -24.13
N ASN A 181 7.13 5.80 -22.84
CA ASN A 181 5.88 5.53 -22.15
C ASN A 181 5.02 6.82 -22.05
N PRO A 182 3.69 6.71 -21.88
CA PRO A 182 2.77 7.83 -22.10
C PRO A 182 2.99 9.04 -21.19
N LEU A 183 3.30 8.85 -19.90
CA LEU A 183 3.51 9.97 -18.98
C LEU A 183 4.81 10.71 -19.31
N VAL A 184 5.91 9.98 -19.51
CA VAL A 184 7.18 10.62 -19.90
C VAL A 184 7.09 11.29 -21.27
N GLN A 185 6.35 10.69 -22.21
CA GLN A 185 6.06 11.31 -23.50
C GLN A 185 5.28 12.61 -23.35
N GLY A 186 4.21 12.62 -22.55
CA GLY A 186 3.41 13.82 -22.29
C GLY A 186 4.23 14.94 -21.64
N ILE A 187 5.09 14.62 -20.68
CA ILE A 187 5.98 15.59 -20.03
C ILE A 187 6.99 16.17 -21.03
N ARG A 188 7.63 15.33 -21.85
CA ARG A 188 8.57 15.77 -22.89
C ARG A 188 7.90 16.71 -23.91
N ALA A 189 6.69 16.37 -24.34
CA ALA A 189 5.89 17.21 -25.24
C ALA A 189 5.55 18.56 -24.59
N ALA A 190 5.08 18.55 -23.33
CA ALA A 190 4.75 19.78 -22.60
C ALA A 190 5.96 20.72 -22.46
N PHE A 191 7.16 20.18 -22.19
CA PHE A 191 8.38 20.98 -22.15
C PHE A 191 8.81 21.51 -23.52
N ALA A 192 8.64 20.72 -24.59
CA ALA A 192 8.93 21.18 -25.95
C ALA A 192 8.00 22.33 -26.38
N ASP A 193 6.70 22.21 -26.09
CA ASP A 193 5.72 23.27 -26.33
C ASP A 193 6.06 24.54 -25.54
N ALA A 194 6.36 24.39 -24.24
CA ALA A 194 6.73 25.51 -23.37
C ALA A 194 8.01 26.22 -23.87
N PHE A 195 9.01 25.46 -24.32
CA PHE A 195 10.28 26.01 -24.79
C PHE A 195 10.14 26.77 -26.12
N THR A 196 9.21 26.33 -26.98
CA THR A 196 8.93 26.96 -28.27
C THR A 196 7.91 28.10 -28.19
N GLY A 197 7.40 28.40 -26.98
CA GLY A 197 6.42 29.47 -26.76
C GLY A 197 5.00 29.13 -27.17
N LEU A 198 4.68 27.84 -27.35
CA LEU A 198 3.33 27.37 -27.63
C LEU A 198 2.46 27.41 -26.36
N SER A 199 1.18 27.06 -26.52
CA SER A 199 0.20 26.99 -25.44
C SER A 199 -0.52 25.64 -25.50
N TYR A 200 -1.13 25.25 -24.39
CA TYR A 200 -1.98 24.05 -24.30
C TYR A 200 -3.46 24.40 -24.43
N GLY A 201 -4.29 23.42 -24.79
CA GLY A 201 -5.72 23.59 -25.09
C GLY A 201 -6.00 23.82 -26.57
N SER A 202 -7.25 23.62 -27.00
CA SER A 202 -7.61 23.71 -28.43
C SER A 202 -7.52 25.14 -28.98
N PHE A 203 -7.61 26.15 -28.10
CA PHE A 203 -7.56 27.57 -28.44
C PHE A 203 -6.37 28.28 -27.77
N GLY A 204 -5.42 27.52 -27.21
CA GLY A 204 -4.24 28.05 -26.54
C GLY A 204 -4.55 28.78 -25.23
N GLU A 205 -5.65 28.42 -24.57
CA GLU A 205 -6.17 29.02 -23.34
C GLU A 205 -5.29 28.72 -22.10
N PHE A 206 -4.46 27.68 -22.14
CA PHE A 206 -3.57 27.31 -21.04
C PHE A 206 -2.11 27.68 -21.40
N LYS A 207 -1.62 28.76 -20.79
CA LYS A 207 -0.25 29.23 -21.01
C LYS A 207 0.76 28.46 -20.16
N TYR A 208 1.84 28.01 -20.79
CA TYR A 208 2.99 27.48 -20.07
C TYR A 208 3.76 28.63 -19.38
N PRO A 209 4.45 28.35 -18.26
CA PRO A 209 5.42 29.30 -17.72
C PRO A 209 6.58 29.47 -18.71
N ALA A 210 7.16 30.67 -18.76
CA ALA A 210 8.38 30.90 -19.52
C ALA A 210 9.53 30.04 -18.98
N ILE A 211 10.23 29.35 -19.89
CA ILE A 211 11.40 28.53 -19.58
C ILE A 211 12.55 28.85 -20.53
N THR A 212 13.77 28.76 -20.03
CA THR A 212 15.01 28.99 -20.79
C THR A 212 15.80 27.72 -21.03
N ARG A 213 15.37 26.61 -20.43
CA ARG A 213 15.97 25.28 -20.55
C ARG A 213 14.94 24.20 -20.32
N ILE A 214 15.23 23.01 -20.82
CA ILE A 214 14.50 21.78 -20.50
C ILE A 214 15.39 20.93 -19.58
N PRO A 215 14.88 20.45 -18.41
CA PRO A 215 15.64 19.55 -17.56
C PRO A 215 15.92 18.22 -18.28
N LYS A 216 16.94 17.46 -17.84
CA LYS A 216 17.10 16.09 -18.35
C LYS A 216 15.91 15.23 -17.87
N ILE A 217 15.23 14.55 -18.79
CA ILE A 217 14.04 13.75 -18.49
C ILE A 217 14.32 12.29 -18.79
N TYR A 218 14.42 11.47 -17.73
CA TYR A 218 14.66 10.03 -17.80
C TYR A 218 13.37 9.23 -17.61
N ALA A 219 13.39 7.99 -18.09
CA ALA A 219 12.29 7.04 -17.94
C ALA A 219 12.70 5.85 -17.07
N CYS A 220 11.80 5.43 -16.19
CA CYS A 220 11.95 4.23 -15.38
C CYS A 220 10.66 3.42 -15.36
N VAL A 221 10.74 2.13 -15.66
CA VAL A 221 9.62 1.20 -15.49
C VAL A 221 9.72 0.54 -14.11
N ALA A 222 8.60 0.49 -13.38
CA ALA A 222 8.56 -0.13 -12.07
C ALA A 222 7.19 -0.69 -11.71
N GLY A 223 7.17 -1.67 -10.80
CA GLY A 223 5.94 -2.15 -10.17
C GLY A 223 4.96 -2.90 -11.06
N LEU A 224 5.39 -3.39 -12.23
CA LEU A 224 4.57 -4.24 -13.10
C LEU A 224 4.11 -5.50 -12.35
N GLY A 225 2.84 -5.87 -12.52
CA GLY A 225 2.28 -7.06 -11.88
C GLY A 225 2.29 -7.02 -10.35
N SER A 226 2.13 -5.83 -9.76
CA SER A 226 2.21 -5.60 -8.30
C SER A 226 3.58 -5.95 -7.69
N ARG A 227 4.65 -5.92 -8.49
CA ARG A 227 6.02 -6.00 -7.98
C ARG A 227 6.29 -4.83 -7.02
N ASP A 228 6.92 -5.10 -5.89
CA ASP A 228 7.23 -4.07 -4.91
C ASP A 228 8.13 -2.97 -5.49
N ILE A 229 7.82 -1.73 -5.10
CA ILE A 229 8.74 -0.60 -5.21
C ILE A 229 9.08 -0.13 -3.80
N ARG A 230 10.37 0.07 -3.52
CA ARG A 230 10.87 0.29 -2.15
C ARG A 230 11.86 1.44 -2.10
N GLY A 231 12.32 1.78 -0.89
CA GLY A 231 13.23 2.90 -0.67
C GLY A 231 14.53 2.76 -1.46
N CYS A 232 15.11 1.55 -1.52
CA CYS A 232 16.30 1.29 -2.31
C CYS A 232 16.15 1.67 -3.79
N HIS A 233 14.97 1.45 -4.38
CA HIS A 233 14.72 1.77 -5.79
C HIS A 233 14.73 3.27 -6.04
N PHE A 234 14.11 4.07 -5.16
CA PHE A 234 14.13 5.53 -5.27
C PHE A 234 15.53 6.09 -5.04
N ASN A 235 16.32 5.50 -4.12
CA ASN A 235 17.73 5.82 -3.96
C ASN A 235 18.51 5.60 -5.27
N SER A 236 18.29 4.46 -5.94
CA SER A 236 18.97 4.12 -7.20
C SER A 236 18.52 5.01 -8.36
N ILE A 237 17.24 5.40 -8.41
CA ILE A 237 16.72 6.38 -9.37
C ILE A 237 17.41 7.74 -9.20
N LEU A 238 17.58 8.21 -7.96
CA LEU A 238 18.31 9.47 -7.71
C LEU A 238 19.79 9.35 -8.10
N LYS A 239 20.46 8.27 -7.71
CA LYS A 239 21.86 8.03 -8.08
C LYS A 239 22.04 8.05 -9.59
N ASN A 240 21.12 7.43 -10.35
CA ASN A 240 21.13 7.50 -11.80
C ASN A 240 21.05 8.94 -12.30
N MET A 241 20.15 9.78 -11.76
CA MET A 241 20.06 11.20 -12.15
C MET A 241 21.33 12.02 -11.86
N MET A 242 22.11 11.61 -10.86
CA MET A 242 23.36 12.27 -10.45
C MET A 242 24.59 11.71 -11.15
N ASP A 243 24.47 10.58 -11.85
CA ASP A 243 25.59 9.90 -12.49
C ASP A 243 26.15 10.72 -13.67
N ALA A 244 27.45 10.57 -13.96
CA ALA A 244 28.09 11.19 -15.11
C ALA A 244 27.58 10.59 -16.44
N LYS A 245 27.17 9.32 -16.44
CA LYS A 245 26.64 8.55 -17.56
C LYS A 245 25.31 7.88 -17.16
N PRO A 246 24.25 8.67 -16.97
CA PRO A 246 22.95 8.18 -16.55
C PRO A 246 22.34 7.24 -17.60
N LYS A 247 21.66 6.19 -17.17
CA LYS A 247 20.78 5.41 -18.04
C LYS A 247 19.55 6.26 -18.38
N GLU A 248 19.29 6.45 -19.67
CA GLU A 248 18.16 7.25 -20.13
C GLU A 248 16.81 6.57 -19.95
N PHE A 249 16.81 5.25 -20.16
CA PHE A 249 15.72 4.33 -19.87
C PHE A 249 16.22 3.27 -18.90
N SER A 250 15.42 2.95 -17.90
CA SER A 250 15.79 2.02 -16.84
C SER A 250 14.60 1.25 -16.29
N CYS A 251 14.88 0.22 -15.49
CA CYS A 251 13.88 -0.43 -14.66
C CYS A 251 14.41 -0.65 -13.24
N VAL A 252 13.50 -0.91 -12.29
CA VAL A 252 13.83 -1.28 -10.91
C VAL A 252 13.04 -2.49 -10.45
N GLY A 253 13.61 -3.28 -9.54
CA GLY A 253 12.96 -4.44 -8.94
C GLY A 253 12.99 -5.73 -9.79
N VAL A 254 13.71 -5.72 -10.92
CA VAL A 254 13.87 -6.87 -11.82
C VAL A 254 15.30 -6.98 -12.32
N LYS A 255 15.86 -8.21 -12.27
CA LYS A 255 17.21 -8.49 -12.76
C LYS A 255 17.26 -8.38 -14.29
N HIS A 256 17.82 -7.29 -14.80
CA HIS A 256 17.88 -7.00 -16.24
C HIS A 256 19.06 -6.05 -16.55
N PRO A 257 19.65 -6.03 -17.76
CA PRO A 257 20.69 -5.06 -18.11
C PRO A 257 20.27 -3.58 -17.95
N LEU A 258 18.97 -3.29 -18.04
CA LEU A 258 18.40 -1.96 -17.81
C LEU A 258 18.16 -1.63 -16.33
N GLU A 259 18.36 -2.60 -15.44
CA GLU A 259 18.12 -2.42 -14.01
C GLU A 259 19.03 -1.32 -13.43
N LEU A 260 18.46 -0.47 -12.59
CA LEU A 260 19.23 0.31 -11.63
C LEU A 260 19.38 -0.55 -10.37
N PRO A 261 20.60 -1.04 -10.06
CA PRO A 261 20.78 -1.97 -8.95
C PRO A 261 20.31 -1.32 -7.66
N GLY A 262 19.40 -1.98 -6.95
CA GLY A 262 19.00 -1.58 -5.60
C GLY A 262 20.19 -1.74 -4.66
N ALA A 263 20.53 -0.69 -3.93
CA ALA A 263 21.44 -0.78 -2.80
C ALA A 263 20.68 -1.27 -1.55
N ASP A 264 21.20 -0.97 -0.36
CA ASP A 264 20.53 -1.20 0.92
C ASP A 264 19.12 -0.58 0.94
N ASP A 265 18.13 -1.37 1.38
CA ASP A 265 16.74 -0.95 1.52
C ASP A 265 16.53 -0.31 2.90
N PRO A 266 16.24 0.99 2.98
CA PRO A 266 16.06 1.66 4.25
C PRO A 266 14.69 1.35 4.85
N ASP A 267 14.61 1.41 6.18
CA ASP A 267 13.33 1.39 6.90
C ASP A 267 12.63 2.74 6.72
N LEU A 268 11.62 2.76 5.84
CA LEU A 268 10.82 3.94 5.53
C LEU A 268 9.55 4.07 6.39
N ARG A 269 9.36 3.17 7.37
CA ARG A 269 8.20 3.24 8.26
C ARG A 269 8.29 4.50 9.14
N PRO A 270 7.15 5.06 9.57
CA PRO A 270 7.17 6.15 10.53
C PRO A 270 7.97 5.79 11.79
N ALA A 271 8.64 6.78 12.39
CA ALA A 271 9.37 6.56 13.63
C ALA A 271 8.46 5.99 14.73
N GLY A 272 8.91 4.95 15.43
CA GLY A 272 8.13 4.27 16.45
C GLY A 272 7.05 3.33 15.93
N ALA A 273 6.95 3.13 14.61
CA ALA A 273 6.05 2.15 14.00
C ALA A 273 6.36 0.73 14.48
N PHE A 274 5.32 -0.08 14.48
CA PHE A 274 5.36 -1.50 14.77
C PHE A 274 4.78 -2.27 13.61
N SER A 275 5.48 -3.29 13.16
CA SER A 275 5.07 -4.13 12.06
C SER A 275 5.06 -5.60 12.42
N MET A 276 4.10 -6.29 11.83
CA MET A 276 3.91 -7.72 11.93
C MET A 276 3.90 -8.33 10.54
N ARG A 277 4.61 -9.46 10.38
CA ARG A 277 4.47 -10.34 9.21
C ARG A 277 4.09 -11.74 9.66
N GLY A 278 2.84 -12.10 9.43
CA GLY A 278 2.37 -13.44 9.73
C GLY A 278 2.59 -14.41 8.59
N HIS A 279 3.01 -15.63 8.92
CA HIS A 279 3.09 -16.76 8.00
C HIS A 279 1.96 -17.74 8.33
N SER A 280 1.10 -17.98 7.36
CA SER A 280 -0.11 -18.80 7.52
C SER A 280 -0.31 -19.73 6.33
N VAL A 281 -1.33 -20.56 6.42
CA VAL A 281 -1.82 -21.41 5.33
C VAL A 281 -3.18 -20.89 4.84
N GLY A 282 -3.41 -20.93 3.52
CA GLY A 282 -4.67 -20.55 2.91
C GLY A 282 -5.84 -21.36 3.49
N GLY A 283 -6.84 -20.68 4.04
CA GLY A 283 -8.01 -21.30 4.69
C GLY A 283 -8.03 -21.19 6.22
N PHE A 284 -6.94 -20.75 6.86
CA PHE A 284 -6.85 -20.65 8.33
C PHE A 284 -7.45 -19.35 8.91
N GLY A 285 -8.07 -18.50 8.08
CA GLY A 285 -8.71 -17.26 8.53
C GLY A 285 -7.74 -16.08 8.79
N SER A 286 -6.46 -16.21 8.46
CA SER A 286 -5.42 -15.19 8.71
C SER A 286 -5.74 -13.80 8.20
N VAL A 287 -6.32 -13.69 6.99
CA VAL A 287 -6.72 -12.39 6.43
C VAL A 287 -7.76 -11.73 7.33
N THR A 288 -8.81 -12.46 7.73
CA THR A 288 -9.86 -11.95 8.62
C THR A 288 -9.30 -11.55 9.97
N THR A 289 -8.44 -12.38 10.56
CA THR A 289 -7.71 -12.05 11.79
C THR A 289 -6.93 -10.75 11.64
N ASN A 290 -6.18 -10.59 10.56
CA ASN A 290 -5.40 -9.39 10.33
C ASN A 290 -6.28 -8.14 10.21
N LYS A 291 -7.45 -8.25 9.54
CA LYS A 291 -8.45 -7.15 9.52
C LYS A 291 -8.93 -6.80 10.92
N LEU A 292 -9.23 -7.80 11.73
CA LEU A 292 -9.70 -7.60 13.11
C LEU A 292 -8.64 -6.90 13.96
N ILE A 293 -7.38 -7.34 13.90
CA ILE A 293 -6.27 -6.71 14.60
C ILE A 293 -6.13 -5.25 14.13
N ALA A 294 -6.09 -5.01 12.82
CA ALA A 294 -5.97 -3.66 12.26
C ALA A 294 -7.10 -2.74 12.72
N SER A 295 -8.36 -3.17 12.61
CA SER A 295 -9.52 -2.36 13.00
C SER A 295 -9.55 -2.08 14.50
N PHE A 296 -9.28 -3.09 15.33
CA PHE A 296 -9.22 -2.92 16.78
C PHE A 296 -8.09 -1.96 17.16
N VAL A 297 -6.88 -2.15 16.64
CA VAL A 297 -5.73 -1.30 16.98
C VAL A 297 -5.95 0.14 16.51
N GLY A 298 -6.40 0.33 15.28
CA GLY A 298 -6.58 1.65 14.70
C GLY A 298 -7.68 2.46 15.39
N GLU A 299 -8.81 1.84 15.72
CA GLU A 299 -9.93 2.55 16.37
C GLU A 299 -9.75 2.67 17.88
N LEU A 300 -9.20 1.66 18.58
CA LEU A 300 -9.07 1.71 20.05
C LEU A 300 -7.92 2.62 20.50
N PHE A 301 -6.79 2.60 19.78
CA PHE A 301 -5.60 3.33 20.18
C PHE A 301 -5.38 4.61 19.37
N ASP A 302 -6.32 4.96 18.48
CA ASP A 302 -6.23 6.12 17.57
C ASP A 302 -4.92 6.14 16.77
N LEU A 303 -4.55 4.97 16.24
CA LEU A 303 -3.31 4.77 15.48
C LEU A 303 -3.62 4.65 13.98
N HIS A 304 -2.66 5.05 13.17
CA HIS A 304 -2.62 4.71 11.76
C HIS A 304 -2.26 3.24 11.61
N VAL A 305 -3.08 2.49 10.87
CA VAL A 305 -2.87 1.09 10.54
C VAL A 305 -2.84 0.94 9.04
N GLN A 306 -2.00 0.01 8.58
CA GLN A 306 -1.98 -0.47 7.22
C GLN A 306 -1.90 -2.00 7.26
N ALA A 307 -2.85 -2.69 6.65
CA ALA A 307 -2.89 -4.15 6.67
C ALA A 307 -3.28 -4.75 5.32
N TYR A 308 -2.52 -5.73 4.85
CA TYR A 308 -2.72 -6.37 3.56
C TYR A 308 -2.14 -7.80 3.57
N PRO A 309 -2.79 -8.80 2.93
CA PRO A 309 -2.14 -10.07 2.65
C PRO A 309 -1.09 -9.95 1.55
N LYS A 310 -0.16 -10.90 1.48
CA LYS A 310 0.62 -11.15 0.26
C LYS A 310 -0.32 -11.73 -0.78
N TYR A 311 -0.37 -11.07 -1.93
CA TYR A 311 -1.20 -11.46 -3.04
C TYR A 311 -0.38 -12.32 -4.00
N GLY A 312 -0.94 -13.45 -4.40
CA GLY A 312 -0.37 -14.33 -5.40
C GLY A 312 -1.40 -15.35 -5.88
N SER A 313 -0.98 -16.29 -6.72
CA SER A 313 -1.85 -17.29 -7.33
C SER A 313 -2.20 -18.45 -6.39
N GLU A 314 -1.76 -18.39 -5.14
CA GLU A 314 -1.85 -19.46 -4.17
C GLU A 314 -3.32 -19.74 -3.77
N LYS A 315 -3.78 -20.95 -4.09
CA LYS A 315 -5.10 -21.47 -3.69
C LYS A 315 -5.08 -21.94 -2.22
N LYS A 316 -6.25 -22.31 -1.70
CA LYS A 316 -6.41 -22.88 -0.34
C LYS A 316 -5.40 -24.01 -0.09
N GLY A 317 -4.80 -24.04 1.10
CA GLY A 317 -3.80 -25.04 1.50
C GLY A 317 -2.34 -24.67 1.21
N LEU A 318 -2.08 -23.59 0.47
CA LEU A 318 -0.72 -23.11 0.22
C LEU A 318 -0.28 -22.06 1.25
N PRO A 319 1.04 -21.92 1.47
CA PRO A 319 1.61 -20.89 2.34
C PRO A 319 1.22 -19.49 1.86
N THR A 320 0.88 -18.62 2.81
CA THR A 320 0.53 -17.22 2.57
C THR A 320 1.13 -16.36 3.66
N THR A 321 1.51 -15.14 3.31
CA THR A 321 1.94 -14.14 4.28
C THR A 321 0.95 -13.00 4.34
N TYR A 322 0.93 -12.29 5.45
CA TYR A 322 0.15 -11.07 5.60
C TYR A 322 0.87 -10.10 6.50
N TYR A 323 0.58 -8.83 6.30
CA TYR A 323 1.33 -7.72 6.85
C TYR A 323 0.39 -6.79 7.61
N LEU A 324 0.92 -6.24 8.69
CA LEU A 324 0.31 -5.16 9.45
C LEU A 324 1.42 -4.19 9.82
N THR A 325 1.19 -2.91 9.62
CA THR A 325 1.99 -1.83 10.21
C THR A 325 1.04 -0.95 11.01
N VAL A 326 1.51 -0.52 12.17
CA VAL A 326 0.81 0.37 13.10
C VAL A 326 1.76 1.50 13.45
N ALA A 327 1.29 2.73 13.38
CA ALA A 327 2.10 3.91 13.65
C ALA A 327 1.26 5.07 14.20
N ASP A 328 1.91 6.02 14.87
CA ASP A 328 1.27 7.27 15.30
C ASP A 328 1.02 8.24 14.12
N ASN A 329 1.74 8.04 13.01
CA ASN A 329 1.66 8.89 11.82
C ASN A 329 1.26 8.08 10.58
N HIS A 330 0.81 8.78 9.52
CA HIS A 330 0.43 8.17 8.25
C HIS A 330 1.51 7.24 7.69
N ILE A 331 1.08 6.05 7.26
CA ILE A 331 1.95 5.00 6.73
C ILE A 331 1.92 5.10 5.20
N ARG A 332 3.04 5.49 4.60
CA ARG A 332 3.16 5.78 3.15
C ARG A 332 3.72 4.63 2.31
N THR A 333 4.21 3.57 2.96
CA THR A 333 4.92 2.47 2.29
C THR A 333 3.91 1.45 1.76
N HIS A 334 3.92 1.17 0.45
CA HIS A 334 3.03 0.18 -0.19
C HIS A 334 3.86 -0.96 -0.83
N SER A 335 4.50 -1.77 0.00
CA SER A 335 5.35 -2.90 -0.40
C SER A 335 5.44 -3.93 0.72
N GLU A 336 5.82 -5.17 0.43
CA GLU A 336 6.09 -6.18 1.48
C GLU A 336 7.08 -5.66 2.53
N LEU A 337 6.89 -6.10 3.79
CA LEU A 337 7.70 -5.64 4.92
C LEU A 337 9.02 -6.41 5.03
N GLU A 338 10.12 -5.67 4.99
CA GLU A 338 11.47 -6.16 5.29
C GLU A 338 11.91 -5.88 6.73
N HIS A 339 11.17 -5.04 7.47
CA HIS A 339 11.44 -4.72 8.86
C HIS A 339 10.18 -5.01 9.67
N VAL A 340 10.29 -5.90 10.66
CA VAL A 340 9.15 -6.32 11.51
C VAL A 340 9.58 -6.57 12.95
N GLU A 341 8.67 -6.35 13.89
CA GLU A 341 8.89 -6.56 15.32
C GLU A 341 8.22 -7.85 15.81
N PHE A 342 7.21 -8.35 15.09
CA PHE A 342 6.48 -9.56 15.45
C PHE A 342 6.19 -10.49 14.27
N ILE A 343 6.47 -11.78 14.45
CA ILE A 343 6.22 -12.81 13.43
C ILE A 343 5.38 -13.95 14.03
N PRO A 344 4.08 -14.01 13.73
CA PRO A 344 3.28 -15.19 14.02
C PRO A 344 3.43 -16.26 12.92
N LEU A 345 3.76 -17.48 13.35
CA LEU A 345 3.90 -18.68 12.53
C LEU A 345 2.75 -19.63 12.88
N ASN A 346 1.80 -19.76 11.96
CA ASN A 346 0.69 -20.71 12.14
C ASN A 346 1.11 -22.15 11.83
N ASP A 347 2.31 -22.35 11.28
CA ASP A 347 2.90 -23.65 11.00
C ASP A 347 4.44 -23.53 11.00
N VAL A 348 5.14 -24.38 11.75
CA VAL A 348 6.61 -24.45 11.78
C VAL A 348 7.21 -24.84 10.44
N ASN A 349 6.44 -25.45 9.55
CA ASN A 349 6.84 -25.75 8.18
C ASN A 349 7.21 -24.48 7.37
N ALA A 350 6.84 -23.28 7.84
CA ALA A 350 7.32 -22.02 7.28
C ALA A 350 8.86 -21.96 7.17
N PHE A 351 9.60 -22.60 8.09
CA PHE A 351 11.06 -22.69 8.05
C PHE A 351 11.60 -23.60 6.92
N ASN A 352 10.79 -24.49 6.36
CA ASN A 352 11.18 -25.33 5.22
C ASN A 352 10.94 -24.64 3.87
N LEU A 353 10.11 -23.61 3.84
CA LEU A 353 9.72 -22.86 2.64
C LEU A 353 10.63 -21.66 2.38
N GLY A 354 11.40 -21.24 3.38
CA GLY A 354 12.30 -20.10 3.33
C GLY A 354 12.70 -19.68 4.74
N ASN A 355 13.26 -18.47 4.88
CA ASN A 355 13.58 -17.91 6.19
C ASN A 355 12.43 -17.02 6.69
N PRO A 356 11.51 -17.51 7.53
CA PRO A 356 10.40 -16.71 8.00
C PRO A 356 10.83 -15.56 8.91
N LEU A 357 12.03 -15.63 9.50
CA LEU A 357 12.62 -14.65 10.43
C LEU A 357 13.39 -13.51 9.72
N MET A 358 13.43 -13.51 8.39
CA MET A 358 14.11 -12.46 7.62
C MET A 358 13.55 -11.08 7.99
N GLY A 359 14.41 -10.12 8.34
CA GLY A 359 13.95 -8.76 8.63
C GLY A 359 13.44 -8.50 10.06
N ILE A 360 13.36 -9.52 10.92
CA ILE A 360 12.92 -9.31 12.30
C ILE A 360 13.89 -8.42 13.08
N ALA A 361 13.38 -7.45 13.83
CA ALA A 361 14.15 -6.58 14.69
C ALA A 361 14.83 -7.34 15.85
N ALA A 362 15.93 -6.81 16.37
CA ALA A 362 16.52 -7.33 17.60
C ALA A 362 15.54 -7.15 18.77
N ASN A 363 15.49 -8.15 19.67
CA ASN A 363 14.51 -8.24 20.76
C ASN A 363 13.04 -8.30 20.30
N GLY A 364 12.81 -8.60 19.01
CA GLY A 364 11.47 -8.87 18.50
C GLY A 364 10.88 -10.16 19.05
N SER A 365 9.62 -10.41 18.71
CA SER A 365 8.87 -11.56 19.19
C SER A 365 8.45 -12.48 18.05
N ILE A 366 8.39 -13.78 18.31
CA ILE A 366 7.78 -14.76 17.41
C ILE A 366 6.68 -15.51 18.15
N PHE A 367 5.61 -15.85 17.45
CA PHE A 367 4.60 -16.77 17.94
C PHE A 367 4.62 -18.04 17.10
N ILE A 368 4.50 -19.21 17.72
CA ILE A 368 4.48 -20.51 17.06
C ILE A 368 3.22 -21.26 17.47
N GLN A 369 2.38 -21.58 16.50
CA GLN A 369 1.33 -22.58 16.70
C GLN A 369 2.01 -23.94 16.91
N SER A 370 1.75 -24.58 18.06
CA SER A 370 2.33 -25.89 18.39
C SER A 370 1.38 -26.69 19.27
N ASP A 371 1.29 -28.00 19.00
CA ASP A 371 0.57 -28.97 19.82
C ASP A 371 1.40 -29.47 21.02
N LYS A 372 2.69 -29.10 21.09
CA LYS A 372 3.60 -29.49 22.17
C LYS A 372 3.34 -28.68 23.43
N LEU A 373 3.40 -29.36 24.58
CA LEU A 373 3.23 -28.73 25.89
C LEU A 373 4.56 -28.31 26.50
N ASP A 374 5.61 -29.13 26.30
CA ASP A 374 6.95 -28.88 26.80
C ASP A 374 7.68 -27.85 25.92
N PRO A 375 8.18 -26.74 26.49
CA PRO A 375 8.95 -25.74 25.74
C PRO A 375 10.20 -26.30 25.04
N ILE A 376 10.79 -27.40 25.54
CA ILE A 376 11.95 -28.06 24.92
C ILE A 376 11.57 -28.68 23.58
N ASP A 377 10.39 -29.28 23.48
CA ASP A 377 9.91 -29.90 22.24
C ASP A 377 9.60 -28.84 21.17
N VAL A 378 8.98 -27.73 21.58
CA VAL A 378 8.71 -26.59 20.68
C VAL A 378 10.02 -26.01 20.16
N TRP A 379 11.00 -25.82 21.03
CA TRP A 379 12.32 -25.31 20.67
C TRP A 379 13.05 -26.24 19.68
N SER A 380 12.99 -27.55 19.94
CA SER A 380 13.65 -28.57 19.13
C SER A 380 13.04 -28.71 17.73
N ALA A 381 11.77 -28.33 17.55
CA ALA A 381 11.11 -28.31 16.24
C ALA A 381 11.61 -27.18 15.32
N ILE A 382 12.27 -26.15 15.86
CA ILE A 382 12.82 -25.04 15.07
C ILE A 382 14.16 -25.50 14.46
N PRO A 383 14.38 -25.37 13.14
CA PRO A 383 15.66 -25.72 12.52
C PRO A 383 16.85 -24.95 13.11
N ALA A 384 18.03 -25.56 13.08
CA ALA A 384 19.25 -25.00 13.69
C ALA A 384 19.58 -23.58 13.22
N TYR A 385 19.33 -23.26 11.94
CA TYR A 385 19.54 -21.91 11.41
C TYR A 385 18.57 -20.89 12.04
N GLY A 386 17.31 -21.29 12.27
CA GLY A 386 16.29 -20.48 12.93
C GLY A 386 16.62 -20.25 14.40
N GLN A 387 17.02 -21.31 15.12
CA GLN A 387 17.50 -21.22 16.50
C GLN A 387 18.67 -20.25 16.62
N LYS A 388 19.63 -20.29 15.68
CA LYS A 388 20.76 -19.35 15.63
C LYS A 388 20.30 -17.91 15.48
N ILE A 389 19.34 -17.63 14.60
CA ILE A 389 18.79 -16.27 14.43
C ILE A 389 18.09 -15.81 15.72
N ILE A 390 17.26 -16.66 16.33
CA ILE A 390 16.54 -16.36 17.58
C ILE A 390 17.52 -15.99 18.69
N ARG A 391 18.57 -16.78 18.89
CA ARG A 391 19.63 -16.50 19.88
C ARG A 391 20.35 -15.18 19.59
N ASN A 392 20.83 -15.02 18.35
CA ASN A 392 21.62 -13.85 17.96
C ASN A 392 20.84 -12.54 18.08
N LYS A 393 19.55 -12.56 17.72
CA LYS A 393 18.67 -11.40 17.82
C LYS A 393 17.94 -11.28 19.16
N LYS A 394 18.20 -12.19 20.11
CA LYS A 394 17.56 -12.24 21.44
C LYS A 394 16.04 -12.19 21.35
N LEU A 395 15.47 -12.98 20.43
CA LEU A 395 14.03 -12.98 20.19
C LEU A 395 13.28 -13.67 21.32
N LYS A 396 12.09 -13.18 21.63
CA LYS A 396 11.15 -13.87 22.52
C LYS A 396 10.32 -14.86 21.73
N VAL A 397 10.18 -16.08 22.22
CA VAL A 397 9.46 -17.15 21.53
C VAL A 397 8.21 -17.52 22.32
N PHE A 398 7.05 -17.24 21.74
CA PHE A 398 5.75 -17.56 22.31
C PHE A 398 5.14 -18.76 21.58
N TYR A 399 4.36 -19.58 22.29
CA TYR A 399 3.68 -20.72 21.68
C TYR A 399 2.32 -21.02 22.33
N LEU A 400 1.41 -21.57 21.52
CA LEU A 400 0.08 -21.99 21.94
C LEU A 400 -0.54 -22.97 20.92
N ASP A 401 -1.29 -23.96 21.39
CA ASP A 401 -2.09 -24.83 20.53
C ASP A 401 -3.43 -24.18 20.15
N THR A 402 -3.38 -23.25 19.20
CA THR A 402 -4.58 -22.55 18.72
C THR A 402 -5.55 -23.46 17.98
N VAL A 403 -5.08 -24.59 17.43
CA VAL A 403 -5.91 -25.56 16.72
C VAL A 403 -6.78 -26.33 17.72
N LYS A 404 -6.18 -26.83 18.81
CA LYS A 404 -6.93 -27.52 19.87
C LYS A 404 -7.96 -26.60 20.52
N ILE A 405 -7.58 -25.36 20.85
CA ILE A 405 -8.50 -24.36 21.42
C ILE A 405 -9.69 -24.14 20.47
N ALA A 406 -9.43 -23.88 19.19
CA ALA A 406 -10.48 -23.66 18.22
C ALA A 406 -11.41 -24.88 18.05
N ARG A 407 -10.87 -26.10 18.06
CA ARG A 407 -11.68 -27.35 17.99
C ARG A 407 -12.56 -27.57 19.20
N GLN A 408 -12.11 -27.16 20.39
CA GLN A 408 -12.87 -27.31 21.63
C GLN A 408 -14.01 -26.29 21.74
N ILE A 409 -13.82 -25.09 21.17
CA ILE A 409 -14.77 -23.99 21.28
C ILE A 409 -15.75 -23.97 20.11
N ALA A 410 -15.26 -24.12 18.88
CA ALA A 410 -16.07 -23.95 17.68
C ALA A 410 -17.00 -25.15 17.47
N THR A 411 -18.30 -24.89 17.56
CA THR A 411 -19.32 -25.93 17.39
C THR A 411 -19.59 -26.25 15.93
N ASP A 412 -19.25 -25.35 15.01
CA ASP A 412 -19.33 -25.56 13.56
C ASP A 412 -17.97 -26.10 13.04
N PRO A 413 -17.94 -27.30 12.43
CA PRO A 413 -16.73 -27.88 11.84
C PRO A 413 -16.02 -26.97 10.83
N ASP A 414 -16.76 -26.16 10.06
CA ASP A 414 -16.19 -25.25 9.07
C ASP A 414 -15.49 -24.04 9.70
N LEU A 415 -15.82 -23.74 10.96
CA LEU A 415 -15.23 -22.65 11.73
C LEU A 415 -14.02 -23.10 12.55
N GLN A 416 -13.90 -24.37 12.92
CA GLN A 416 -12.77 -24.89 13.69
C GLN A 416 -11.42 -24.51 13.07
N GLN A 417 -11.30 -24.63 11.74
CA GLN A 417 -10.06 -24.29 11.03
C GLN A 417 -9.81 -22.77 10.94
N ARG A 418 -10.85 -21.94 10.97
CA ARG A 418 -10.73 -20.48 10.84
C ARG A 418 -10.55 -19.78 12.18
N MET A 419 -11.14 -20.32 13.24
CA MET A 419 -11.14 -19.72 14.58
C MET A 419 -9.79 -19.84 15.29
N GLN A 420 -8.90 -20.74 14.85
CA GLN A 420 -7.52 -20.76 15.33
C GLN A 420 -6.82 -19.40 15.12
N GLY A 421 -7.12 -18.73 14.00
CA GLY A 421 -6.58 -17.41 13.71
C GLY A 421 -7.08 -16.34 14.68
N VAL A 422 -8.22 -16.53 15.33
CA VAL A 422 -8.78 -15.53 16.25
C VAL A 422 -8.06 -15.53 17.60
N CYS A 423 -7.47 -16.67 18.00
CA CYS A 423 -6.57 -16.73 19.15
C CYS A 423 -5.38 -15.76 19.01
N LEU A 424 -4.93 -15.52 17.76
CA LEU A 424 -3.83 -14.60 17.49
C LEU A 424 -4.14 -13.15 17.89
N VAL A 425 -5.43 -12.75 17.96
CA VAL A 425 -5.80 -11.42 18.47
C VAL A 425 -5.39 -11.28 19.93
N GLY A 426 -5.70 -12.28 20.76
CA GLY A 426 -5.31 -12.29 22.18
C GLY A 426 -3.79 -12.37 22.36
N ILE A 427 -3.13 -13.21 21.57
CA ILE A 427 -1.66 -13.33 21.56
C ILE A 427 -1.02 -11.99 21.17
N PHE A 428 -1.54 -11.33 20.13
CA PHE A 428 -1.07 -10.03 19.70
C PHE A 428 -1.19 -9.01 20.83
N ILE A 429 -2.31 -8.95 21.54
CA ILE A 429 -2.49 -8.08 22.70
C ILE A 429 -1.45 -8.39 23.80
N ARG A 430 -1.21 -9.67 24.09
CA ARG A 430 -0.26 -10.10 25.13
C ARG A 430 1.20 -9.76 24.82
N VAL A 431 1.58 -9.91 23.55
CA VAL A 431 2.97 -9.82 23.07
C VAL A 431 3.36 -8.39 22.69
N THR A 432 2.39 -7.58 22.26
CA THR A 432 2.65 -6.22 21.78
C THR A 432 2.62 -5.18 22.90
N PRO A 433 3.37 -4.07 22.76
CA PRO A 433 3.40 -3.04 23.79
C PRO A 433 2.11 -2.20 23.89
N PHE A 434 1.16 -2.35 22.97
CA PHE A 434 0.00 -1.46 22.86
C PHE A 434 -0.93 -1.49 24.07
N ALA A 435 -1.22 -2.67 24.62
CA ALA A 435 -2.03 -2.79 25.84
C ALA A 435 -1.34 -2.12 27.05
N SER A 436 -0.01 -2.26 27.15
CA SER A 436 0.75 -1.60 28.22
C SER A 436 0.77 -0.07 28.06
N ARG A 437 0.68 0.45 26.83
CA ARG A 437 0.63 1.90 26.55
C ARG A 437 -0.74 2.51 26.87
N SER A 438 -1.83 1.77 26.68
CA SER A 438 -3.19 2.29 26.90
C SER A 438 -3.62 2.34 28.37
N ARG A 439 -2.82 1.82 29.31
CA ARG A 439 -3.16 1.66 30.74
C ARG A 439 -4.48 0.90 30.97
N MET A 440 -4.94 0.14 29.98
CA MET A 440 -6.15 -0.66 30.08
C MET A 440 -5.84 -2.01 30.73
N GLY A 441 -6.71 -2.46 31.63
CA GLY A 441 -6.66 -3.84 32.11
C GLY A 441 -7.17 -4.83 31.07
N ASP A 442 -6.80 -6.10 31.20
CA ASP A 442 -7.16 -7.17 30.26
C ASP A 442 -8.67 -7.22 29.94
N GLU A 443 -9.53 -7.07 30.94
CA GLU A 443 -10.99 -7.06 30.76
C GLU A 443 -11.49 -5.88 29.93
N GLN A 444 -10.90 -4.69 30.09
CA GLN A 444 -11.27 -3.51 29.29
C GLN A 444 -10.85 -3.70 27.83
N VAL A 445 -9.70 -4.34 27.61
CA VAL A 445 -9.23 -4.66 26.26
C VAL A 445 -10.15 -5.69 25.62
N LEU A 446 -10.50 -6.77 26.33
CA LEU A 446 -11.41 -7.80 25.84
C LEU A 446 -12.80 -7.26 25.51
N ALA A 447 -13.37 -6.40 26.35
CA ALA A 447 -14.64 -5.73 26.07
C ALA A 447 -14.57 -4.87 24.79
N SER A 448 -13.43 -4.21 24.56
CA SER A 448 -13.21 -3.44 23.33
C SER A 448 -13.13 -4.35 22.11
N VAL A 449 -12.41 -5.47 22.20
CA VAL A 449 -12.32 -6.47 21.14
C VAL A 449 -13.69 -7.08 20.81
N GLU A 450 -14.52 -7.36 21.83
CA GLU A 450 -15.87 -7.89 21.66
C GLU A 450 -16.74 -6.99 20.76
N LYS A 451 -16.67 -5.66 20.91
CA LYS A 451 -17.38 -4.71 20.04
C LYS A 451 -17.02 -4.94 18.56
N TYR A 452 -15.75 -5.20 18.25
CA TYR A 452 -15.28 -5.48 16.89
C TYR A 452 -15.70 -6.86 16.40
N ILE A 453 -15.59 -7.88 17.24
CA ILE A 453 -16.06 -9.23 16.90
C ILE A 453 -17.56 -9.18 16.57
N ARG A 454 -18.37 -8.44 17.33
CA ARG A 454 -19.79 -8.22 17.04
C ARG A 454 -20.02 -7.53 15.70
N LYS A 455 -19.23 -6.50 15.35
CA LYS A 455 -19.33 -5.80 14.05
C LYS A 455 -19.09 -6.75 12.87
N TYR A 456 -18.10 -7.65 12.98
CA TYR A 456 -17.73 -8.58 11.89
C TYR A 456 -18.59 -9.84 11.84
N PHE A 457 -18.93 -10.41 13.00
CA PHE A 457 -19.57 -11.73 13.09
C PHE A 457 -20.99 -11.70 13.65
N GLY A 458 -21.53 -10.55 14.06
CA GLY A 458 -22.87 -10.45 14.65
C GLY A 458 -23.98 -10.99 13.74
N LYS A 459 -23.82 -10.85 12.41
CA LYS A 459 -24.75 -11.43 11.43
C LYS A 459 -24.79 -12.97 11.42
N ARG A 460 -23.78 -13.62 12.02
CA ARG A 460 -23.68 -15.08 12.15
C ARG A 460 -24.29 -15.60 13.46
N GLY A 461 -24.84 -14.72 14.29
CA GLY A 461 -25.51 -15.07 15.55
C GLY A 461 -24.61 -14.93 16.78
N GLU A 462 -25.27 -14.79 17.93
CA GLU A 462 -24.62 -14.52 19.23
C GLU A 462 -23.65 -15.64 19.65
N LYS A 463 -23.99 -16.89 19.35
CA LYS A 463 -23.16 -18.05 19.67
C LYS A 463 -21.76 -17.92 19.04
N VAL A 464 -21.69 -17.61 17.75
CA VAL A 464 -20.42 -17.45 17.03
C VAL A 464 -19.61 -16.30 17.60
N VAL A 465 -20.26 -15.20 18.01
CA VAL A 465 -19.60 -14.07 18.67
C VAL A 465 -18.93 -14.53 19.97
N GLN A 466 -19.65 -15.23 20.84
CA GLN A 466 -19.12 -15.71 22.13
C GLN A 466 -18.00 -16.74 21.96
N GLU A 467 -18.12 -17.65 21.00
CA GLU A 467 -17.05 -18.59 20.64
C GLU A 467 -15.77 -17.84 20.23
N ASN A 468 -15.89 -16.78 19.42
CA ASN A 468 -14.73 -15.99 18.99
C ASN A 468 -14.10 -15.22 20.17
N ILE A 469 -14.91 -14.62 21.04
CA ILE A 469 -14.41 -13.93 22.25
C ILE A 469 -13.65 -14.89 23.15
N THR A 470 -14.18 -16.11 23.32
CA THR A 470 -13.53 -17.16 24.11
C THR A 470 -12.16 -17.53 23.53
N CYS A 471 -12.04 -17.68 22.20
CA CYS A 471 -10.75 -17.88 21.53
C CYS A 471 -9.77 -16.73 21.80
N VAL A 472 -10.22 -15.47 21.75
CA VAL A 472 -9.36 -14.31 22.07
C VAL A 472 -8.87 -14.38 23.51
N ARG A 473 -9.75 -14.72 24.47
CA ARG A 473 -9.39 -14.84 25.89
C ARG A 473 -8.30 -15.89 26.08
N HIS A 474 -8.45 -17.09 25.52
CA HIS A 474 -7.40 -18.12 25.58
C HIS A 474 -6.08 -17.66 24.96
N GLY A 475 -6.13 -16.95 23.82
CA GLY A 475 -4.93 -16.37 23.22
C GLY A 475 -4.20 -15.38 24.14
N LEU A 476 -4.95 -14.64 24.97
CA LEU A 476 -4.42 -13.68 25.92
C LEU A 476 -3.83 -14.35 27.17
N THR A 477 -4.52 -15.35 27.72
CA THR A 477 -4.19 -15.96 29.03
C THR A 477 -3.28 -17.18 28.95
N ASP A 478 -3.42 -17.99 27.90
CA ASP A 478 -2.82 -19.33 27.87
C ASP A 478 -1.51 -19.38 27.08
N VAL A 479 -1.19 -18.31 26.35
CA VAL A 479 0.05 -18.22 25.58
C VAL A 479 1.26 -18.28 26.50
N LYS A 480 2.22 -19.15 26.16
CA LYS A 480 3.43 -19.40 26.96
C LYS A 480 4.65 -18.83 26.26
N GLU A 481 5.63 -18.38 27.03
CA GLU A 481 6.95 -17.99 26.55
C GLU A 481 7.94 -19.13 26.80
N ILE A 482 8.80 -19.45 25.82
CA ILE A 482 9.91 -20.40 26.02
C ILE A 482 10.95 -19.71 26.90
N PRO A 483 11.31 -20.29 28.07
CA PRO A 483 12.31 -19.75 28.95
C PRO A 483 13.66 -19.50 28.26
N ALA A 484 14.31 -18.38 28.60
CA ALA A 484 15.57 -17.97 27.99
C ALA A 484 16.69 -19.01 28.21
N GLU A 485 16.62 -19.78 29.30
CA GLU A 485 17.56 -20.85 29.62
C GLU A 485 17.48 -22.00 28.61
N ILE A 486 16.29 -22.30 28.09
CA ILE A 486 16.10 -23.34 27.07
C ILE A 486 16.67 -22.84 25.73
N ILE A 487 16.39 -21.59 25.36
CA ILE A 487 16.93 -20.96 24.16
C ILE A 487 18.46 -20.90 24.22
N GLY A 488 19.04 -20.62 25.40
CA GLY A 488 20.47 -20.45 25.60
C GLY A 488 21.30 -21.73 25.61
N ARG A 489 20.69 -22.92 25.84
CA ARG A 489 21.42 -24.20 25.81
C ARG A 489 21.93 -24.48 24.39
N ALA A 490 23.24 -24.68 24.24
CA ALA A 490 23.81 -25.12 22.97
C ALA A 490 23.26 -26.52 22.64
N THR A 491 22.74 -26.67 21.43
CA THR A 491 22.31 -27.96 20.91
C THR A 491 23.58 -28.77 20.63
N GLU A 492 23.93 -29.73 21.50
CA GLU A 492 24.93 -30.75 21.17
C GLU A 492 24.38 -31.58 20.00
N VAL A 493 24.77 -31.23 18.78
CA VAL A 493 24.44 -32.03 17.61
C VAL A 493 25.40 -33.21 17.60
N ALA A 494 24.89 -34.40 17.88
CA ALA A 494 25.59 -35.65 17.61
C ALA A 494 25.94 -35.70 16.11
N ALA A 495 27.24 -35.78 15.81
CA ALA A 495 27.75 -35.91 14.46
C ALA A 495 27.33 -37.28 13.88
N GLY A 496 26.24 -37.29 13.12
CA GLY A 496 25.85 -38.38 12.22
C GLY A 496 26.15 -37.96 10.78
N GLU A 497 26.95 -38.77 10.09
CA GLU A 497 27.52 -38.56 8.76
C GLU A 497 26.49 -38.10 7.71
N LEU A 498 26.77 -36.95 7.07
CA LEU A 498 26.17 -36.57 5.80
C LEU A 498 27.20 -36.79 4.69
N VAL A 499 27.05 -37.90 4.00
CA VAL A 499 27.72 -38.22 2.74
C VAL A 499 27.35 -37.16 1.71
N ALA A 500 28.38 -36.53 1.14
CA ALA A 500 28.24 -35.56 0.08
C ALA A 500 27.81 -36.23 -1.23
N THR A 501 26.73 -35.75 -1.83
CA THR A 501 26.48 -35.88 -3.27
C THR A 501 26.09 -34.52 -3.84
N LYS A 502 26.69 -34.26 -5.00
CA LYS A 502 26.87 -32.97 -5.71
C LYS A 502 25.60 -32.24 -6.10
#